data_AF-A0A5D3JA80-F1
#
_entry.id   AF-A0A5D3JA80-F1
#
_cell.length_a   1.000
_cell.length_b   1.000
_cell.length_c   1.000
_cell.angle_alpha   90.00
_cell.angle_beta   90.00
_cell.angle_gamma   90.00
#
_symmetry.space_group_name_H-M   'P 1'
#
loop_
_entity.id
_entity.type
_entity.pdbx_description
1 polymer ?
#
loop_
_entity_poly.entity_id
_entity_poly.type
_entity_poly.pdbx_seq_one_letter_code
_entity_poly.pdbx_strand_id
1 'polypeptide(L)' 'MSRSQNLRHNVINQVINDMARGFIPSPLPSQSALAEMYNISRTTVRHILCHLCERGVLSQVNHDYQ' A
#
# COMPACT_ATOMS: atom_id res chain seq x y z
N MET A 1 16.51 14.20 9.54
CA MET A 1 15.32 14.11 8.66
C MET A 1 15.35 12.79 7.85
N SER A 2 15.19 11.63 8.50
CA SER A 2 15.36 10.31 7.82
C SER A 2 14.34 9.23 8.22
N ARG A 3 13.60 9.38 9.33
CA ARG A 3 12.67 8.34 9.80
C ARG A 3 11.45 8.15 8.89
N SER A 4 10.89 9.22 8.35
CA SER A 4 9.67 9.18 7.53
C SER A 4 9.87 8.63 6.11
N GLN A 5 11.09 8.74 5.57
CA GLN A 5 11.47 8.09 4.32
C GLN A 5 11.62 6.57 4.56
N ASN A 6 12.35 6.16 5.60
CA ASN A 6 12.53 4.74 5.91
C ASN A 6 11.22 4.02 6.22
N LEU A 7 10.30 4.67 6.95
CA LEU A 7 8.98 4.09 7.22
C LEU A 7 8.19 3.82 5.94
N ARG A 8 8.17 4.77 4.99
CA ARG A 8 7.47 4.57 3.71
C ARG A 8 8.03 3.41 2.92
N HIS A 9 9.36 3.32 2.77
CA HIS A 9 9.99 2.20 2.07
C HIS A 9 9.71 0.87 2.76
N ASN A 10 9.76 0.83 4.10
CA ASN A 10 9.45 -0.39 4.86
C ASN A 10 8.01 -0.85 4.64
N VAL A 11 7.04 0.07 4.69
CA VAL A 11 5.63 -0.28 4.46
C VAL A 11 5.40 -0.70 3.01
N ILE A 12 6.02 -0.04 2.02
CA ILE A 12 5.96 -0.47 0.61
C ILE A 12 6.44 -1.90 0.46
N ASN A 13 7.63 -2.21 1.01
CA ASN A 13 8.19 -3.56 0.95
C ASN A 13 7.32 -4.58 1.67
N GLN A 14 6.70 -4.20 2.79
CA GLN A 14 5.79 -5.06 3.52
C GLN A 14 4.52 -5.36 2.70
N VAL A 15 3.88 -4.35 2.14
CA VAL A 15 2.70 -4.51 1.27
C VAL A 15 3.04 -5.39 0.06
N ILE A 16 4.19 -5.18 -0.59
CA ILE A 16 4.64 -6.03 -1.71
C ILE A 16 4.83 -7.49 -1.27
N ASN A 17 5.46 -7.72 -0.12
CA ASN A 17 5.67 -9.06 0.42
C ASN A 17 4.35 -9.73 0.79
N ASP A 18 3.43 -9.00 1.41
CA ASP A 18 2.11 -9.50 1.79
C ASP A 18 1.27 -9.83 0.56
N MET A 19 1.35 -9.04 -0.52
CA MET A 19 0.73 -9.35 -1.80
C MET A 19 1.37 -10.59 -2.44
N ALA A 20 2.70 -10.67 -2.49
CA ALA A 20 3.43 -11.80 -3.08
C ALA A 20 3.17 -13.12 -2.33
N ARG A 21 2.91 -13.04 -1.02
CA ARG A 21 2.54 -14.16 -0.17
C ARG A 21 1.05 -14.51 -0.21
N GLY A 22 0.21 -13.66 -0.81
CA GLY A 22 -1.25 -13.81 -0.81
C GLY A 22 -1.92 -13.52 0.54
N PHE A 23 -1.27 -12.75 1.42
CA PHE A 23 -1.86 -12.29 2.68
C PHE A 23 -2.84 -11.12 2.49
N ILE A 24 -2.63 -10.31 1.44
CA ILE A 24 -3.59 -9.28 1.07
C ILE A 24 -4.65 -9.90 0.14
N PRO A 25 -5.94 -9.85 0.51
CA PRO A 25 -7.00 -10.30 -0.37
C PRO A 25 -7.08 -9.39 -1.60
N SER A 26 -7.32 -9.98 -2.78
CA SER A 26 -7.72 -9.25 -3.99
C SER A 26 -9.24 -9.41 -4.16
N PRO A 27 -10.02 -8.31 -4.28
CA PRO A 27 -9.59 -6.91 -4.42
C PRO A 27 -9.00 -6.33 -3.12
N LEU A 28 -8.05 -5.39 -3.25
CA LEU A 28 -7.41 -4.78 -2.08
C LEU A 28 -8.45 -4.14 -1.16
N PRO A 29 -8.26 -4.25 0.17
CA PRO A 29 -9.12 -3.56 1.13
C PRO A 29 -9.00 -2.04 0.99
N SER A 30 -10.02 -1.32 1.45
CA SER A 30 -10.07 0.14 1.37
C SER A 30 -8.83 0.83 1.98
N GLN A 31 -8.52 2.05 1.53
CA GLN A 31 -7.39 2.84 2.05
C GLN A 31 -7.45 3.02 3.57
N SER A 32 -8.64 3.11 4.15
CA SER A 32 -8.84 3.21 5.60
C SER A 32 -8.48 1.91 6.31
N ALA A 33 -8.91 0.76 5.78
CA ALA A 33 -8.56 -0.54 6.34
C ALA A 33 -7.04 -0.80 6.26
N LEU A 34 -6.41 -0.46 5.13
CA LEU A 34 -4.94 -0.53 4.99
C LEU A 34 -4.24 0.40 5.99
N ALA A 35 -4.76 1.60 6.21
CA ALA A 35 -4.20 2.54 7.18
C ALA A 35 -4.21 1.97 8.61
N GLU A 36 -5.31 1.31 8.99
CA GLU A 36 -5.42 0.64 10.29
C GLU A 36 -4.54 -0.61 10.38
N MET A 37 -4.53 -1.47 9.35
CA MET A 37 -3.72 -2.69 9.31
C MET A 37 -2.23 -2.41 9.44
N TYR A 38 -1.74 -1.39 8.73
CA TYR A 38 -0.33 -1.02 8.74
C TYR A 38 0.01 0.05 9.79
N ASN A 39 -0.97 0.48 10.60
CA ASN A 39 -0.84 1.54 11.61
C ASN A 39 -0.17 2.81 11.06
N ILE A 40 -0.60 3.25 9.87
CA ILE A 40 -0.09 4.45 9.18
C ILE A 40 -1.22 5.39 8.80
N SER A 41 -0.88 6.65 8.50
CA SER A 41 -1.88 7.62 8.07
C SER A 41 -2.44 7.29 6.68
N ARG A 42 -3.73 7.60 6.45
CA ARG A 42 -4.39 7.48 5.14
C ARG A 42 -3.65 8.19 4.00
N THR A 43 -3.03 9.33 4.28
CA THR A 43 -2.17 10.04 3.31
C THR A 43 -0.97 9.20 2.90
N THR A 44 -0.34 8.49 3.85
CA THR A 44 0.78 7.58 3.57
C THR A 44 0.32 6.41 2.71
N VAL A 45 -0.83 5.80 3.04
CA VAL A 45 -1.42 4.73 2.22
C VAL A 45 -1.67 5.19 0.79
N ARG A 46 -2.29 6.36 0.61
CA ARG A 46 -2.53 6.93 -0.72
C ARG A 46 -1.25 7.11 -1.52
N HIS A 47 -0.19 7.63 -0.91
CA HIS A 47 1.10 7.80 -1.58
C HIS A 47 1.74 6.45 -1.95
N ILE A 48 1.62 5.45 -1.08
CA ILE A 48 2.13 4.09 -1.33
C ILE A 48 1.38 3.44 -2.50
N LEU A 49 0.05 3.47 -2.48
CA LEU A 49 -0.77 2.91 -3.55
C LEU A 49 -0.49 3.61 -4.89
N CYS A 50 -0.37 4.94 -4.90
CA CYS A 50 0.01 5.69 -6.10
C CYS A 50 1.39 5.24 -6.61
N HIS A 51 2.37 5.08 -5.72
CA HIS A 51 3.71 4.61 -6.09
C HIS A 51 3.68 3.18 -6.64
N LEU A 52 2.89 2.29 -6.05
CA LEU A 52 2.73 0.92 -6.52
C LEU A 52 2.03 0.86 -7.89
N CYS A 53 1.06 1.75 -8.15
CA CYS A 53 0.45 1.91 -9.46
C CYS A 53 1.43 2.42 -10.52
N GLU A 54 2.25 3.44 -10.19
CA GLU A 54 3.30 3.95 -11.07
C GLU A 54 4.35 2.88 -11.42
N ARG A 55 4.61 1.96 -10.50
CA ARG A 55 5.54 0.83 -10.69
C ARG A 55 4.90 -0.34 -11.45
N GLY A 56 3.60 -0.32 -11.71
CA GLY A 56 2.86 -1.41 -12.34
C GLY A 56 2.63 -2.63 -11.43
N VAL A 57 2.77 -2.48 -10.12
CA VAL A 57 2.49 -3.55 -9.13
C VAL A 57 0.98 -3.65 -8.85
N LEU A 58 0.27 -2.52 -8.90
CA LEU A 58 -1.18 -2.45 -8.69
C LEU A 58 -1.86 -1.77 -9.88
N SER A 59 -3.04 -2.27 -10.27
CA SER A 59 -3.88 -1.58 -11.25
C SER A 59 -5.07 -0.92 -10.56
N GLN A 60 -5.22 0.39 -10.74
CA GLN A 60 -6.40 1.09 -10.25
C GLN A 60 -7.54 0.90 -11.24
N VAL A 61 -8.57 0.16 -10.87
CA VAL A 61 -9.76 -0.11 -11.68
C VAL A 61 -10.97 0.51 -11.00
N ASN A 62 -11.54 1.58 -11.59
CA ASN A 62 -12.79 2.19 -11.12
C ASN A 62 -12.84 2.58 -9.62
N HIS A 63 -11.75 3.13 -9.07
CA HIS A 63 -11.54 3.47 -7.64
C HIS A 63 -11.21 2.31 -6.71
N ASP A 64 -11.24 1.07 -7.19
CA ASP A 64 -10.74 -0.10 -6.48
C ASP A 64 -9.33 -0.46 -6.97
N TYR A 65 -8.52 -1.04 -6.09
CA TYR A 65 -7.18 -1.52 -6.44
C TYR A 65 -7.24 -3.04 -6.61
N GLN A 66 -6.84 -3.54 -7.78
CA GLN A 66 -6.82 -4.97 -8.14
C GLN A 66 -5.42 -5.46 -8.50
#